data_AF-A0A6C0INH4-F1
#
_entry.id   AF-A0A6C0INH4-F1
#
_cell.length_a   1.000
_cell.length_b   1.000
_cell.length_c   1.000
_cell.angle_alpha   90.00
_cell.angle_beta   90.00
_cell.angle_gamma   90.00
#
_symmetry.space_group_name_H-M   'P 1'
#
loop_
_entity.id
_entity.type
_entity.pdbx_description
1 polymer ?
#
loop_
_entity_poly.entity_id
_entity_poly.type
_entity_poly.pdbx_seq_one_letter_code
_entity_poly.pdbx_strand_id
1 'polypeptide(L)'
;MSFDECELAILRHAVDETEKKQGMEKVNNEDVKKMLVIVEDFLRKKKLICYGGTAINNILPKYAQFYKRDIQIPDYDFFSPNPIEDAKELADIYYKNGYNDVEAKSGVHFGTFKVFVNFIPIADITFLHPKIYNSISRDIIKINGLRYAPPDFLRMSMYLELSRPDGDVSRWEKILKRLSLLNKYHPLKTKNCEKVDFEKNSDSPTSKLNTTVRNNLIDQGVVFFGGYSTYLYSKHMSENEQTQVKKIPDYDVLSEEPKKSASILIERLHDDGYKNTKMILHEEIGEIIPKHYEIKVNNKSIVFIYEPIACHSYNKIKIGDKEVNVATIETILSFYLAFVYANERHYNRNRLLCISKYLFDVIEKNRLQNKGLLKRFSINCYGKQQTLEDIRSEKANMFKKFAESKADVGTKEYQMWFLKYSPHKESKKEGKQTKDEDVLEQPKKKTIRKTRRQPQKSNTVARRTRKMVASNNWLV
;
A
#
# COMPACT_ATOMS: atom_id res chain seq x y z
N MET A 1 -38.26 15.89 -8.18
CA MET A 1 -37.37 16.31 -7.08
C MET A 1 -38.22 16.94 -6.01
N SER A 2 -37.92 16.68 -4.73
CA SER A 2 -38.57 17.37 -3.61
C SER A 2 -38.04 18.80 -3.42
N PHE A 3 -38.71 19.61 -2.60
CA PHE A 3 -38.22 20.94 -2.20
C PHE A 3 -36.83 20.83 -1.54
N ASP A 4 -36.68 19.88 -0.61
CA ASP A 4 -35.42 19.63 0.11
C ASP A 4 -34.28 19.22 -0.85
N GLU A 5 -34.58 18.44 -1.90
CA GLU A 5 -33.60 18.11 -2.94
C GLU A 5 -33.17 19.33 -3.75
N CYS A 6 -34.10 20.28 -3.99
CA CYS A 6 -33.79 21.53 -4.67
C CYS A 6 -32.95 22.46 -3.79
N GLU A 7 -33.27 22.58 -2.49
CA GLU A 7 -32.49 23.35 -1.53
C GLU A 7 -31.06 22.80 -1.39
N LEU A 8 -30.91 21.48 -1.28
CA LEU A 8 -29.59 20.84 -1.28
C LEU A 8 -28.82 21.06 -2.58
N ALA A 9 -29.49 21.09 -3.74
CA ALA A 9 -28.84 21.39 -5.00
C ALA A 9 -28.31 22.83 -5.03
N ILE A 10 -29.05 23.80 -4.49
CA ILE A 10 -28.61 25.20 -4.34
C ILE A 10 -27.38 25.28 -3.43
N LEU A 11 -27.42 24.62 -2.27
CA LEU A 11 -26.27 24.56 -1.35
C LEU A 11 -25.03 23.95 -2.03
N ARG A 12 -25.19 22.81 -2.70
CA ARG A 12 -24.09 22.13 -3.43
C ARG A 12 -23.48 23.06 -4.48
N HIS A 13 -24.32 23.77 -5.25
CA HIS A 13 -23.84 24.74 -6.23
C HIS A 13 -23.06 25.90 -5.57
N ALA A 14 -23.53 26.43 -4.45
CA ALA A 14 -22.84 27.50 -3.72
C ALA A 14 -21.49 27.02 -3.13
N VAL A 15 -21.43 25.78 -2.63
CA VAL A 15 -20.21 25.14 -2.17
C VAL A 15 -19.22 25.00 -3.33
N ASP A 16 -19.64 24.45 -4.46
CA ASP A 16 -18.80 24.25 -5.65
C ASP A 16 -18.17 25.57 -6.15
N GLU A 17 -18.97 26.63 -6.25
CA GLU A 17 -18.48 27.96 -6.67
C GLU A 17 -17.53 28.59 -5.65
N THR A 18 -17.80 28.41 -4.35
CA THR A 18 -16.93 28.91 -3.27
C THR A 18 -15.59 28.19 -3.22
N GLU A 19 -15.60 26.85 -3.28
CA GLU A 19 -14.38 26.04 -3.33
C GLU A 19 -13.54 26.37 -4.56
N LYS A 20 -14.19 26.58 -5.71
CA LYS A 20 -13.52 27.00 -6.94
C LYS A 20 -12.82 28.34 -6.80
N LYS A 21 -13.48 29.34 -6.22
CA LYS A 21 -12.89 30.67 -5.97
C LYS A 21 -11.68 30.56 -5.03
N GLN A 22 -11.85 29.91 -3.88
CA GLN A 22 -10.77 29.73 -2.90
C GLN A 22 -9.59 28.93 -3.47
N GLY A 23 -9.87 27.92 -4.30
CA GLY A 23 -8.85 27.13 -4.98
C GLY A 23 -8.02 27.95 -5.96
N MET A 24 -8.66 28.77 -6.79
CA MET A 24 -7.97 29.66 -7.74
C MET A 24 -7.05 30.67 -7.04
N GLU A 25 -7.48 31.24 -5.91
CA GLU A 25 -6.66 32.16 -5.12
C GLU A 25 -5.40 31.47 -4.58
N LYS A 26 -5.53 30.23 -4.08
CA LYS A 26 -4.40 29.44 -3.57
C LYS A 26 -3.41 29.03 -4.67
N VAL A 27 -3.91 28.54 -5.80
CA VAL A 27 -3.06 28.09 -6.93
C VAL A 27 -2.32 29.26 -7.58
N ASN A 28 -2.94 30.44 -7.64
CA ASN A 28 -2.33 31.59 -8.28
C ASN A 28 -1.23 32.26 -7.46
N ASN A 29 -1.12 31.93 -6.17
CA ASN A 29 -0.05 32.37 -5.30
C ASN A 29 1.33 32.00 -5.89
N GLU A 30 2.20 32.99 -6.06
CA GLU A 30 3.53 32.80 -6.67
C GLU A 30 4.43 31.85 -5.87
N ASP A 31 4.34 31.87 -4.54
CA ASP A 31 5.13 30.99 -3.69
C ASP A 31 4.70 29.54 -3.87
N VAL A 32 3.39 29.29 -3.97
CA VAL A 32 2.87 27.94 -4.27
C VAL A 32 3.39 27.46 -5.63
N LYS A 33 3.37 28.32 -6.67
CA LYS A 33 3.91 27.96 -7.99
C LYS A 33 5.40 27.59 -7.91
N LYS A 34 6.20 28.36 -7.16
CA LYS A 34 7.63 28.05 -6.92
C LYS A 34 7.80 26.73 -6.18
N MET A 35 6.96 26.45 -5.17
CA MET A 35 7.00 25.18 -4.45
C MET A 35 6.77 23.99 -5.40
N LEU A 36 5.78 24.09 -6.28
CA LEU A 36 5.48 23.04 -7.26
C LEU A 36 6.64 22.80 -8.22
N VAL A 37 7.33 23.85 -8.68
CA VAL A 37 8.52 23.71 -9.53
C VAL A 37 9.62 22.96 -8.80
N ILE A 38 9.88 23.28 -7.53
CA ILE A 38 10.92 22.63 -6.72
C ILE A 38 10.67 21.12 -6.59
N VAL A 39 9.47 20.69 -6.22
CA VAL A 39 9.16 19.25 -6.10
C VAL A 39 9.24 18.56 -7.46
N GLU A 40 8.76 19.18 -8.54
CA GLU A 40 8.86 18.58 -9.88
C GLU A 40 10.32 18.41 -10.33
N ASP A 41 11.19 19.38 -10.06
CA ASP A 41 12.62 19.29 -10.39
C ASP A 41 13.32 18.24 -9.54
N PHE A 42 12.98 18.13 -8.26
CA PHE A 42 13.45 17.07 -7.40
C PHE A 42 13.07 15.69 -7.95
N LEU A 43 11.80 15.50 -8.33
CA LEU A 43 11.30 14.26 -8.92
C LEU A 43 12.03 13.89 -10.22
N ARG A 44 12.27 14.87 -11.10
CA ARG A 44 13.04 14.68 -12.35
C ARG A 44 14.47 14.22 -12.05
N LYS A 45 15.16 14.93 -11.15
CA LYS A 45 16.56 14.67 -10.78
C LYS A 45 16.72 13.30 -10.12
N LYS A 46 15.89 13.00 -9.13
CA LYS A 46 15.93 11.77 -8.34
C LYS A 46 15.30 10.58 -9.05
N LYS A 47 14.63 10.81 -10.18
CA LYS A 47 14.03 9.77 -11.02
C LYS A 47 12.96 8.96 -10.27
N LEU A 48 12.25 9.62 -9.35
CA LEU A 48 11.19 9.06 -8.52
C LEU A 48 9.88 8.89 -9.29
N ILE A 49 9.04 7.95 -8.85
CA ILE A 49 7.87 7.51 -9.61
C ILE A 49 6.58 7.99 -8.94
N CYS A 50 5.90 8.94 -9.56
CA CYS A 50 4.59 9.40 -9.12
C CYS A 50 3.55 8.28 -9.24
N TYR A 51 2.65 8.15 -8.27
CA TYR A 51 1.53 7.20 -8.29
C TYR A 51 0.20 7.88 -7.92
N GLY A 52 -0.83 7.08 -7.63
CA GLY A 52 -2.09 7.56 -7.08
C GLY A 52 -2.91 8.39 -8.06
N GLY A 53 -3.75 9.27 -7.50
CA GLY A 53 -4.66 10.10 -8.29
C GLY A 53 -3.92 11.05 -9.24
N THR A 54 -2.79 11.61 -8.79
CA THR A 54 -1.96 12.53 -9.57
C THR A 54 -1.35 11.82 -10.78
N ALA A 55 -0.84 10.60 -10.61
CA ALA A 55 -0.34 9.82 -11.74
C ALA A 55 -1.44 9.45 -12.73
N ILE A 56 -2.57 8.93 -12.26
CA ILE A 56 -3.70 8.57 -13.14
C ILE A 56 -4.13 9.80 -13.93
N ASN A 57 -4.33 10.95 -13.27
CA ASN A 57 -4.74 12.18 -13.95
C ASN A 57 -3.76 12.59 -15.06
N ASN A 58 -2.47 12.57 -14.76
CA ASN A 58 -1.46 13.15 -15.65
C ASN A 58 -1.15 12.29 -16.87
N ILE A 59 -1.40 10.98 -16.81
CA ILE A 59 -1.25 10.08 -17.97
C ILE A 59 -2.49 10.08 -18.89
N LEU A 60 -3.59 10.71 -18.48
CA LEU A 60 -4.78 10.84 -19.33
C LEU A 60 -4.62 12.00 -20.33
N PRO A 61 -5.31 11.92 -21.50
CA PRO A 61 -5.46 13.06 -22.39
C PRO A 61 -6.03 14.27 -21.65
N LYS A 62 -5.61 15.49 -22.03
CA LYS A 62 -5.95 16.73 -21.32
C LYS A 62 -7.46 16.91 -21.05
N TYR A 63 -8.30 16.59 -22.03
CA TYR A 63 -9.75 16.71 -21.92
C TYR A 63 -10.41 15.65 -21.01
N ALA A 64 -9.67 14.59 -20.64
CA ALA A 64 -10.13 13.52 -19.75
C ALA A 64 -9.52 13.61 -18.35
N GLN A 65 -8.69 14.63 -18.08
CA GLN A 65 -8.13 14.88 -16.76
C GLN A 65 -9.24 15.34 -15.81
N PHE A 66 -9.26 14.76 -14.60
CA PHE A 66 -10.27 15.02 -13.59
C PHE A 66 -9.80 15.99 -12.50
N TYR A 67 -8.50 16.30 -12.44
CA TYR A 67 -7.96 17.37 -11.60
C TYR A 67 -7.82 18.66 -12.40
N LYS A 68 -8.35 19.74 -11.83
CA LYS A 68 -8.28 21.10 -12.37
C LYS A 68 -7.09 21.81 -11.77
N ARG A 69 -5.95 21.82 -12.47
CA ARG A 69 -4.68 22.40 -11.99
C ARG A 69 -4.72 23.92 -11.78
N ASP A 70 -5.73 24.58 -12.35
CA ASP A 70 -6.06 25.99 -12.19
C ASP A 70 -6.76 26.31 -10.86
N ILE A 71 -7.29 25.29 -10.18
CA ILE A 71 -8.10 25.43 -8.95
C ILE A 71 -7.51 24.61 -7.79
N GLN A 72 -6.82 23.51 -8.07
CA GLN A 72 -6.29 22.62 -7.05
C GLN A 72 -4.77 22.50 -7.11
N ILE A 73 -4.10 22.71 -5.96
CA ILE A 73 -2.69 22.40 -5.78
C ILE A 73 -2.53 20.87 -5.85
N PRO A 74 -1.70 20.34 -6.75
CA PRO A 74 -1.47 18.91 -6.82
C PRO A 74 -0.68 18.46 -5.60
N ASP A 75 -1.20 17.47 -4.89
CA ASP A 75 -0.42 16.68 -3.93
C ASP A 75 0.40 15.65 -4.71
N TYR A 76 1.71 15.63 -4.47
CA TYR A 76 2.64 14.73 -5.15
C TYR A 76 2.86 13.47 -4.31
N ASP A 77 2.09 12.43 -4.64
CA ASP A 77 2.32 11.06 -4.19
C ASP A 77 3.40 10.39 -5.08
N PHE A 78 4.52 9.96 -4.50
CA PHE A 78 5.55 9.24 -5.25
C PHE A 78 6.27 8.15 -4.45
N PHE A 79 6.67 7.10 -5.16
CA PHE A 79 7.46 6.01 -4.61
C PHE A 79 8.94 6.37 -4.55
N SER A 80 9.60 5.92 -3.49
CA SER A 80 11.05 5.94 -3.35
C SER A 80 11.56 4.63 -2.72
N PRO A 81 12.70 4.08 -3.18
CA PRO A 81 13.39 2.99 -2.48
C PRO A 81 14.17 3.48 -1.24
N ASN A 82 14.34 4.80 -1.07
CA ASN A 82 15.03 5.42 0.07
C ASN A 82 14.26 6.67 0.58
N PRO A 83 13.01 6.49 1.04
CA PRO A 83 12.09 7.60 1.25
C PRO A 83 12.47 8.53 2.40
N ILE A 84 13.19 8.04 3.42
CA ILE A 84 13.66 8.86 4.55
C ILE A 84 14.64 9.93 4.06
N GLU A 85 15.65 9.53 3.30
CA GLU A 85 16.67 10.47 2.80
C GLU A 85 16.11 11.38 1.73
N ASP A 86 15.23 10.88 0.86
CA ASP A 86 14.56 11.72 -0.13
C ASP A 86 13.64 12.76 0.52
N ALA A 87 12.97 12.41 1.63
CA ALA A 87 12.16 13.36 2.40
C ALA A 87 13.01 14.47 3.04
N LYS A 88 14.15 14.11 3.64
CA LYS A 88 15.09 15.08 4.22
C LYS A 88 15.69 15.98 3.14
N GLU A 89 16.16 15.41 2.03
CA GLU A 89 16.74 16.17 0.92
C GLU A 89 15.74 17.16 0.33
N LEU A 90 14.48 16.75 0.14
CA LEU A 90 13.44 17.65 -0.35
C LEU A 90 13.17 18.79 0.64
N ALA A 91 13.10 18.49 1.94
CA ALA A 91 12.96 19.51 2.98
C ALA A 91 14.15 20.50 2.97
N ASP A 92 15.38 20.01 2.83
CA ASP A 92 16.57 20.85 2.75
C ASP A 92 16.57 21.76 1.52
N ILE A 93 16.09 21.26 0.38
CA ILE A 93 15.96 22.08 -0.84
C ILE A 93 14.98 23.22 -0.59
N TYR A 94 13.83 22.97 0.03
CA TYR A 94 12.91 24.04 0.38
C TYR A 94 13.53 25.06 1.34
N TYR A 95 14.20 24.59 2.40
CA TYR A 95 14.85 25.49 3.34
C TYR A 95 15.91 26.38 2.67
N LYS A 96 16.73 25.80 1.78
CA LYS A 96 17.72 26.54 0.98
C LYS A 96 17.10 27.55 0.00
N ASN A 97 15.84 27.36 -0.38
CA ASN A 97 15.08 28.30 -1.21
C ASN A 97 14.34 29.38 -0.39
N GLY A 98 14.62 29.49 0.92
CA GLY A 98 14.12 30.58 1.78
C GLY A 98 12.84 30.27 2.55
N TYR A 99 12.32 29.03 2.49
CA TYR A 99 11.16 28.62 3.27
C TYR A 99 11.60 28.22 4.69
N ASN A 100 11.12 28.93 5.72
CA ASN A 100 11.52 28.66 7.11
C ASN A 100 10.72 27.53 7.75
N ASP A 101 9.41 27.45 7.47
CA ASP A 101 8.50 26.46 8.04
C ASP A 101 8.46 25.19 7.17
N VAL A 102 9.54 24.41 7.25
CA VAL A 102 9.69 23.14 6.52
C VAL A 102 9.80 21.97 7.51
N GLU A 103 8.97 20.96 7.30
CA GLU A 103 8.96 19.72 8.10
C GLU A 103 8.82 18.50 7.20
N ALA A 104 9.73 17.54 7.33
CA ALA A 104 9.57 16.18 6.83
C ALA A 104 9.25 15.25 8.01
N LYS A 105 8.14 14.52 7.95
CA LYS A 105 7.75 13.61 9.03
C LYS A 105 7.14 12.30 8.54
N SER A 106 7.19 11.28 9.38
CA SER A 106 6.47 10.03 9.15
C SER A 106 4.95 10.28 9.03
N GLY A 107 4.34 9.69 7.99
CA GLY A 107 2.90 9.68 7.75
C GLY A 107 2.19 8.69 8.66
N VAL A 108 0.86 8.55 8.52
CA VAL A 108 0.08 7.61 9.34
C VAL A 108 0.48 6.17 9.03
N HIS A 109 0.59 5.82 7.75
CA HIS A 109 1.05 4.51 7.32
C HIS A 109 2.57 4.37 7.44
N PHE A 110 3.03 3.21 7.88
CA PHE A 110 4.44 2.87 7.93
C PHE A 110 5.09 3.06 6.56
N GLY A 111 6.35 3.52 6.53
CA GLY A 111 7.09 3.70 5.28
C GLY A 111 6.63 4.87 4.39
N THR A 112 5.62 5.64 4.79
CA THR A 112 5.19 6.86 4.09
C THR A 112 5.64 8.10 4.87
N PHE A 113 6.11 9.12 4.18
CA PHE A 113 6.58 10.38 4.75
C PHE A 113 5.89 11.55 4.08
N LYS A 114 5.64 12.60 4.84
CA LYS A 114 5.00 13.82 4.38
C LYS A 114 5.97 14.99 4.50
N VAL A 115 6.09 15.78 3.44
CA VAL A 115 6.85 17.03 3.44
C VAL A 115 5.87 18.21 3.42
N PHE A 116 5.97 19.05 4.45
CA PHE A 116 5.19 20.27 4.61
C PHE A 116 6.09 21.48 4.38
N VAL A 117 5.56 22.47 3.65
CA VAL A 117 6.21 23.77 3.42
C VAL A 117 5.18 24.85 3.72
N ASN A 118 5.47 25.74 4.68
CA ASN A 118 4.53 26.75 5.18
C ASN A 118 3.16 26.13 5.52
N PHE A 119 3.18 24.97 6.18
CA PHE A 119 2.00 24.19 6.57
C PHE A 119 1.18 23.58 5.41
N ILE A 120 1.62 23.75 4.16
CA ILE A 120 1.02 23.12 2.99
C ILE A 120 1.64 21.73 2.81
N PRO A 121 0.86 20.64 2.72
CA PRO A 121 1.37 19.32 2.35
C PRO A 121 1.74 19.33 0.87
N ILE A 122 3.04 19.24 0.57
CA ILE A 122 3.54 19.32 -0.81
C ILE A 122 3.77 17.92 -1.41
N ALA A 123 4.16 16.95 -0.59
CA ALA A 123 4.54 15.64 -1.07
C ALA A 123 4.30 14.53 -0.05
N ASP A 124 3.85 13.39 -0.57
CA ASP A 124 3.79 12.09 0.09
C ASP A 124 4.81 11.14 -0.57
N ILE A 125 5.77 10.67 0.23
CA ILE A 125 6.90 9.88 -0.20
C ILE A 125 6.75 8.49 0.40
N THR A 126 6.40 7.50 -0.41
CA THR A 126 6.11 6.15 0.08
C THR A 126 7.22 5.18 -0.30
N PHE A 127 7.63 4.37 0.68
CA PHE A 127 8.58 3.29 0.46
C PHE A 127 8.02 2.31 -0.59
N LEU A 128 8.84 1.98 -1.58
CA LEU A 128 8.57 0.85 -2.45
C LEU A 128 9.80 -0.05 -2.49
N HIS A 129 9.59 -1.34 -2.20
CA HIS A 129 10.67 -2.31 -2.14
C HIS A 129 11.51 -2.28 -3.43
N PRO A 130 12.86 -2.26 -3.37
CA PRO A 130 13.71 -2.07 -4.55
C PRO A 130 13.44 -3.04 -5.70
N LYS A 131 13.12 -4.32 -5.40
CA LYS A 131 12.72 -5.29 -6.43
C LYS A 131 11.52 -4.81 -7.25
N ILE A 132 10.47 -4.34 -6.56
CA ILE A 132 9.24 -3.85 -7.22
C ILE A 132 9.53 -2.51 -7.91
N TYR A 133 10.24 -1.59 -7.24
CA TYR A 133 10.63 -0.30 -7.81
C TYR A 133 11.37 -0.45 -9.14
N ASN A 134 12.34 -1.36 -9.21
CA ASN A 134 13.08 -1.67 -10.43
C ASN A 134 12.19 -2.32 -11.50
N SER A 135 11.27 -3.19 -11.09
CA SER A 135 10.33 -3.84 -12.01
C SER A 135 9.37 -2.83 -12.65
N ILE A 136 8.74 -1.97 -11.87
CA ILE A 136 7.83 -0.92 -12.37
C ILE A 136 8.56 0.12 -13.21
N SER A 137 9.83 0.42 -12.90
CA SER A 137 10.66 1.40 -13.61
C SER A 137 10.83 1.08 -15.09
N ARG A 138 10.65 -0.17 -15.51
CA ARG A 138 10.74 -0.61 -16.91
C ARG A 138 9.57 -0.15 -17.77
N ASP A 139 8.40 0.03 -17.17
CA ASP A 139 7.14 0.28 -17.88
C ASP A 139 6.55 1.67 -17.60
N ILE A 140 7.33 2.56 -16.97
CA ILE A 140 6.84 3.89 -16.57
C ILE A 140 6.45 4.74 -17.78
N ILE A 141 5.49 5.65 -17.56
CA ILE A 141 5.15 6.69 -18.52
C ILE A 141 5.94 7.95 -18.17
N LYS A 142 6.67 8.52 -19.13
CA LYS A 142 7.38 9.80 -18.95
C LYS A 142 6.61 10.93 -19.61
N ILE A 143 6.33 11.99 -18.86
CA ILE A 143 5.74 13.24 -19.39
C ILE A 143 6.51 14.40 -18.75
N ASN A 144 7.09 15.29 -19.57
CA ASN A 144 7.88 16.44 -19.12
C ASN A 144 8.99 16.07 -18.11
N GLY A 145 9.65 14.94 -18.34
CA GLY A 145 10.72 14.42 -17.47
C GLY A 145 10.24 13.75 -16.18
N LEU A 146 8.98 13.93 -15.78
CA LEU A 146 8.38 13.24 -14.63
C LEU A 146 8.05 11.80 -15.01
N ARG A 147 8.16 10.89 -14.03
CA ARG A 147 7.87 9.47 -14.20
C ARG A 147 6.59 9.14 -13.47
N TYR A 148 5.66 8.50 -14.18
CA TYR A 148 4.40 8.03 -13.63
C TYR A 148 4.37 6.52 -13.63
N ALA A 149 3.81 5.94 -12.56
CA ALA A 149 3.64 4.51 -12.42
C ALA A 149 2.90 3.93 -13.64
N PRO A 150 3.24 2.71 -14.07
CA PRO A 150 2.62 2.10 -15.24
C PRO A 150 1.10 1.93 -15.05
N PRO A 151 0.28 2.02 -16.12
CA PRO A 151 -1.16 1.85 -16.03
C PRO A 151 -1.60 0.56 -15.32
N ASP A 152 -0.90 -0.55 -15.56
CA ASP A 152 -1.26 -1.85 -14.96
C ASP A 152 -0.96 -1.88 -13.45
N PHE A 153 0.05 -1.14 -12.99
CA PHE A 153 0.32 -0.96 -11.56
C PHE A 153 -0.73 -0.04 -10.89
N LEU A 154 -1.14 1.04 -11.58
CA LEU A 154 -2.22 1.91 -11.10
C LEU A 154 -3.57 1.17 -11.07
N ARG A 155 -3.80 0.27 -12.03
CA ARG A 155 -4.96 -0.62 -12.06
C ARG A 155 -4.94 -1.61 -10.90
N MET A 156 -3.78 -2.20 -10.62
CA MET A 156 -3.59 -3.07 -9.45
C MET A 156 -4.02 -2.38 -8.16
N SER A 157 -3.52 -1.16 -7.90
CA SER A 157 -3.85 -0.46 -6.66
C SER A 157 -5.32 -0.08 -6.58
N MET A 158 -5.97 0.28 -7.69
CA MET A 158 -7.41 0.54 -7.70
C MET A 158 -8.25 -0.72 -7.46
N TYR A 159 -7.87 -1.87 -8.02
CA TYR A 159 -8.54 -3.13 -7.70
C TYR A 159 -8.31 -3.57 -6.26
N LEU A 160 -7.12 -3.34 -5.71
CA LEU A 160 -6.85 -3.57 -4.30
C LEU A 160 -7.86 -2.79 -3.44
N GLU A 161 -8.05 -1.50 -3.68
CA GLU A 161 -9.06 -0.70 -2.97
C GLU A 161 -10.47 -1.26 -3.12
N LEU A 162 -10.91 -1.56 -4.36
CA LEU A 162 -12.27 -2.06 -4.65
C LEU A 162 -12.52 -3.48 -4.13
N SER A 163 -11.45 -4.22 -3.80
CA SER A 163 -11.53 -5.59 -3.29
C SER A 163 -11.61 -5.67 -1.76
N ARG A 164 -11.53 -4.54 -1.03
CA ARG A 164 -11.45 -4.51 0.44
C ARG A 164 -12.70 -3.90 1.08
N PRO A 165 -13.77 -4.68 1.31
CA PRO A 165 -15.03 -4.15 1.83
C PRO A 165 -14.91 -3.63 3.27
N ASP A 166 -13.96 -4.14 4.05
CA ASP A 166 -13.66 -3.62 5.39
C ASP A 166 -12.69 -2.42 5.37
N GLY A 167 -12.18 -2.05 4.19
CA GLY A 167 -11.31 -0.90 3.98
C GLY A 167 -12.08 0.43 3.91
N ASP A 168 -11.45 1.46 3.34
CA ASP A 168 -12.11 2.76 3.16
C ASP A 168 -13.05 2.77 1.94
N VAL A 169 -14.26 2.27 2.16
CA VAL A 169 -15.33 2.20 1.14
C VAL A 169 -15.84 3.57 0.68
N SER A 170 -15.60 4.64 1.46
CA SER A 170 -15.99 6.01 1.07
C SER A 170 -15.32 6.46 -0.24
N ARG A 171 -14.20 5.81 -0.60
CA ARG A 171 -13.42 6.13 -1.79
C ARG A 171 -13.87 5.34 -3.02
N TRP A 172 -14.67 4.28 -2.88
CA TRP A 172 -14.95 3.33 -3.95
C TRP A 172 -15.56 3.96 -5.20
N GLU A 173 -16.51 4.88 -5.04
CA GLU A 173 -17.12 5.58 -6.19
C GLU A 173 -16.06 6.35 -6.99
N LYS A 174 -15.20 7.09 -6.30
CA LYS A 174 -14.10 7.85 -6.89
C LYS A 174 -13.07 6.93 -7.57
N ILE A 175 -12.75 5.80 -6.94
CA ILE A 175 -11.82 4.81 -7.50
C ILE A 175 -12.39 4.17 -8.77
N LEU A 176 -13.67 3.75 -8.76
CA LEU A 176 -14.29 3.11 -9.92
C LEU A 176 -14.39 4.06 -11.13
N LYS A 177 -14.72 5.35 -10.90
CA LYS A 177 -14.72 6.37 -11.97
C LYS A 177 -13.33 6.54 -12.59
N ARG A 178 -12.28 6.60 -11.76
CA ARG A 178 -10.88 6.71 -12.22
C ARG A 178 -10.40 5.46 -12.95
N LEU A 179 -10.74 4.28 -12.44
CA LEU A 179 -10.45 3.00 -13.08
C LEU A 179 -11.10 2.93 -14.46
N SER A 180 -12.35 3.39 -14.59
CA SER A 180 -13.06 3.44 -15.88
C SER A 180 -12.35 4.35 -16.89
N LEU A 181 -11.89 5.53 -16.47
CA LEU A 181 -11.08 6.42 -17.31
C LEU A 181 -9.75 5.77 -17.69
N LEU A 182 -9.05 5.17 -16.73
CA LEU A 182 -7.78 4.49 -16.99
C LEU A 182 -7.95 3.35 -17.99
N ASN A 183 -8.98 2.53 -17.84
CA ASN A 183 -9.27 1.43 -18.75
C ASN A 183 -9.64 1.90 -20.16
N LYS A 184 -10.33 3.04 -20.28
CA LYS A 184 -10.68 3.63 -21.57
C LYS A 184 -9.45 4.11 -22.35
N TYR A 185 -8.53 4.80 -21.70
CA TYR A 185 -7.39 5.45 -22.38
C TYR A 185 -6.09 4.65 -22.33
N HIS A 186 -5.97 3.74 -21.35
CA HIS A 186 -4.85 2.82 -21.19
C HIS A 186 -5.37 1.40 -20.99
N PRO A 187 -6.04 0.81 -22.00
CA PRO A 187 -6.60 -0.54 -21.89
C PRO A 187 -5.51 -1.55 -21.57
N LEU A 188 -5.87 -2.61 -20.84
CA LEU A 188 -4.95 -3.69 -20.52
C LEU A 188 -4.46 -4.35 -21.82
N LYS A 189 -3.15 -4.25 -22.09
CA LYS A 189 -2.54 -4.77 -23.32
C LYS A 189 -1.93 -6.13 -23.05
N THR A 190 -2.21 -7.08 -23.94
CA THR A 190 -1.60 -8.42 -23.90
C THR A 190 -0.93 -8.72 -25.23
N LYS A 191 -0.01 -9.69 -25.23
CA LYS A 191 0.70 -10.14 -26.44
C LYS A 191 0.56 -11.65 -26.55
N ASN A 192 0.14 -12.13 -27.73
CA ASN A 192 0.16 -13.53 -28.12
C ASN A 192 -0.44 -14.50 -27.08
N CYS A 193 -1.60 -14.18 -26.50
CA CYS A 193 -2.22 -15.02 -25.46
C CYS A 193 -2.52 -16.45 -25.92
N GLU A 194 -2.74 -16.65 -27.22
CA GLU A 194 -2.95 -17.97 -27.84
C GLU A 194 -1.69 -18.84 -27.83
N LYS A 195 -0.50 -18.22 -27.75
CA LYS A 195 0.81 -18.89 -27.72
C LYS A 195 1.35 -19.04 -26.30
N VAL A 196 0.60 -18.60 -25.29
CA VAL A 196 1.00 -18.78 -23.90
C VAL A 196 0.83 -20.24 -23.54
N ASP A 197 1.92 -20.87 -23.11
CA ASP A 197 1.86 -22.21 -22.55
C ASP A 197 1.22 -22.14 -21.15
N PHE A 198 -0.07 -22.51 -21.11
CA PHE A 198 -0.80 -22.69 -19.86
C PHE A 198 -0.60 -24.10 -19.27
N GLU A 199 0.00 -25.04 -20.01
CA GLU A 199 0.12 -26.48 -19.71
C GLU A 199 1.42 -26.83 -18.96
N LYS A 200 1.95 -25.94 -18.12
CA LYS A 200 3.21 -26.21 -17.39
C LYS A 200 3.20 -27.50 -16.57
N ASN A 201 2.03 -28.03 -16.21
CA ASN A 201 1.87 -29.32 -15.54
C ASN A 201 0.90 -30.22 -16.29
N SER A 202 1.44 -31.32 -16.83
CA SER A 202 0.82 -32.35 -17.67
C SER A 202 -0.41 -33.10 -17.11
N ASP A 203 -0.94 -32.72 -15.95
CA ASP A 203 -2.04 -33.44 -15.31
C ASP A 203 -3.34 -32.67 -15.53
N SER A 204 -4.30 -33.29 -16.24
CA SER A 204 -5.64 -32.73 -16.47
C SER A 204 -6.26 -32.18 -15.17
N PRO A 205 -7.04 -31.08 -15.18
CA PRO A 205 -7.82 -30.62 -14.02
C PRO A 205 -8.73 -31.70 -13.40
N THR A 206 -8.99 -32.79 -14.13
CA THR A 206 -9.75 -33.97 -13.69
C THR A 206 -8.89 -35.12 -13.15
N SER A 207 -7.57 -34.96 -13.07
CA SER A 207 -6.67 -35.98 -12.51
C SER A 207 -7.02 -36.26 -11.05
N LYS A 208 -6.69 -37.47 -10.57
CA LYS A 208 -6.85 -37.85 -9.16
C LYS A 208 -6.15 -36.83 -8.25
N LEU A 209 -4.93 -36.43 -8.61
CA LEU A 209 -4.15 -35.42 -7.90
C LEU A 209 -4.90 -34.10 -7.77
N ASN A 210 -5.37 -33.55 -8.90
CA ASN A 210 -6.08 -32.27 -8.91
C ASN A 210 -7.41 -32.35 -8.13
N THR A 211 -8.08 -33.49 -8.16
CA THR A 211 -9.30 -33.72 -7.39
C THR A 211 -9.01 -33.76 -5.88
N THR A 212 -7.96 -34.46 -5.45
CA THR A 212 -7.49 -34.48 -4.05
C THR A 212 -7.15 -33.08 -3.56
N VAL A 213 -6.33 -32.35 -4.32
CA VAL A 213 -5.91 -30.98 -3.99
C VAL A 213 -7.12 -30.06 -3.87
N ARG A 214 -7.98 -30.02 -4.90
CA ARG A 214 -9.17 -29.17 -4.92
C ARG A 214 -10.09 -29.46 -3.74
N ASN A 215 -10.41 -30.74 -3.50
CA ASN A 215 -11.33 -31.11 -2.44
C ASN A 215 -10.76 -30.76 -1.06
N ASN A 216 -9.49 -31.06 -0.82
CA ASN A 216 -8.82 -30.72 0.44
C ASN A 216 -8.83 -29.20 0.68
N LEU A 217 -8.53 -28.38 -0.34
CA LEU A 217 -8.59 -26.93 -0.23
C LEU A 217 -10.02 -26.41 0.03
N ILE A 218 -11.03 -26.96 -0.65
CA ILE A 218 -12.45 -26.62 -0.39
C ILE A 218 -12.84 -26.94 1.05
N ASP A 219 -12.46 -28.13 1.55
CA ASP A 219 -12.82 -28.60 2.89
C ASP A 219 -12.14 -27.75 3.99
N GLN A 220 -11.02 -27.10 3.68
CA GLN A 220 -10.35 -26.13 4.54
C GLN A 220 -10.98 -24.72 4.50
N GLY A 221 -11.92 -24.45 3.60
CA GLY A 221 -12.58 -23.15 3.49
C GLY A 221 -11.70 -22.02 2.92
N VAL A 222 -10.59 -22.34 2.26
CA VAL A 222 -9.70 -21.34 1.63
C VAL A 222 -10.41 -20.60 0.50
N VAL A 223 -9.92 -19.41 0.14
CA VAL A 223 -10.46 -18.63 -0.99
C VAL A 223 -9.63 -18.88 -2.25
N PHE A 224 -10.27 -19.38 -3.30
CA PHE A 224 -9.63 -19.59 -4.60
C PHE A 224 -9.55 -18.29 -5.40
N PHE A 225 -8.35 -17.90 -5.83
CA PHE A 225 -8.14 -16.76 -6.74
C PHE A 225 -7.26 -17.11 -7.95
N GLY A 226 -6.76 -18.36 -8.01
CA GLY A 226 -5.88 -18.84 -9.08
C GLY A 226 -6.57 -19.53 -10.25
N GLY A 227 -5.93 -20.57 -10.79
CA GLY A 227 -6.41 -21.34 -11.94
C GLY A 227 -7.83 -21.87 -11.80
N TYR A 228 -8.17 -22.46 -10.64
CA TYR A 228 -9.52 -22.97 -10.40
C TYR A 228 -10.58 -21.86 -10.41
N SER A 229 -10.29 -20.69 -9.84
CA SER A 229 -11.21 -19.54 -9.92
C SER A 229 -11.39 -19.08 -11.37
N THR A 230 -10.30 -19.01 -12.14
CA THR A 230 -10.33 -18.62 -13.56
C THR A 230 -11.14 -19.61 -14.39
N TYR A 231 -10.98 -20.91 -14.12
CA TYR A 231 -11.81 -21.97 -14.71
C TYR A 231 -13.30 -21.75 -14.43
N LEU A 232 -13.68 -21.39 -13.20
CA LEU A 232 -15.08 -21.13 -12.84
C LEU A 232 -15.64 -19.89 -13.56
N TYR A 233 -14.84 -18.83 -13.72
CA TYR A 233 -15.20 -17.65 -14.51
C TYR A 233 -15.23 -17.90 -16.02
N SER A 234 -14.55 -18.96 -16.50
CA SER A 234 -14.43 -19.26 -17.93
C SER A 234 -15.78 -19.42 -18.63
N LYS A 235 -16.82 -19.86 -17.92
CA LYS A 235 -18.20 -19.94 -18.46
C LYS A 235 -18.76 -18.61 -18.98
N HIS A 236 -18.12 -17.48 -18.64
CA HIS A 236 -18.46 -16.13 -19.09
C HIS A 236 -17.46 -15.57 -20.11
N MET A 237 -16.47 -16.36 -20.52
CA MET A 237 -15.47 -16.03 -21.54
C MET A 237 -15.86 -16.62 -22.90
N SER A 238 -15.20 -16.17 -23.98
CA SER A 238 -15.35 -16.77 -25.32
C SER A 238 -14.80 -18.20 -25.37
N GLU A 239 -15.17 -18.98 -26.38
CA GLU A 239 -14.75 -20.39 -26.52
C GLU A 239 -13.23 -20.56 -26.59
N ASN A 240 -12.55 -19.66 -27.32
CA ASN A 240 -11.09 -19.64 -27.41
C ASN A 240 -10.46 -19.40 -26.03
N GLU A 241 -10.95 -18.39 -25.30
CA GLU A 241 -10.48 -18.07 -23.95
C GLU A 241 -10.74 -19.22 -22.96
N GLN A 242 -11.93 -19.83 -23.01
CA GLN A 242 -12.29 -21.01 -22.22
C GLN A 242 -11.30 -22.15 -22.42
N THR A 243 -10.92 -22.43 -23.66
CA THR A 243 -10.00 -23.52 -23.99
C THR A 243 -8.60 -23.26 -23.41
N GLN A 244 -8.15 -22.01 -23.43
CA GLN A 244 -6.86 -21.62 -22.86
C GLN A 244 -6.84 -21.74 -21.33
N VAL A 245 -7.87 -21.22 -20.64
CA VAL A 245 -7.88 -21.19 -19.17
C VAL A 245 -8.14 -22.55 -18.53
N LYS A 246 -8.85 -23.46 -19.23
CA LYS A 246 -9.04 -24.86 -18.78
C LYS A 246 -7.73 -25.63 -18.62
N LYS A 247 -6.65 -25.17 -19.26
CA LYS A 247 -5.33 -25.80 -19.18
C LYS A 247 -4.52 -25.40 -17.96
N ILE A 248 -4.99 -24.43 -17.17
CA ILE A 248 -4.27 -23.93 -16.00
C ILE A 248 -4.32 -24.98 -14.88
N PRO A 249 -3.18 -25.63 -14.53
CA PRO A 249 -3.18 -26.75 -13.61
C PRO A 249 -2.98 -26.34 -12.15
N ASP A 250 -2.67 -25.06 -11.89
CA ASP A 250 -2.22 -24.58 -10.58
C ASP A 250 -3.35 -23.92 -9.78
N TYR A 251 -3.30 -24.11 -8.46
CA TYR A 251 -4.19 -23.44 -7.51
C TYR A 251 -3.46 -22.31 -6.81
N ASP A 252 -4.00 -21.10 -6.91
CA ASP A 252 -3.62 -19.99 -6.04
C ASP A 252 -4.79 -19.75 -5.08
N VAL A 253 -4.50 -19.80 -3.78
CA VAL A 253 -5.51 -19.68 -2.72
C VAL A 253 -5.06 -18.75 -1.59
N LEU A 254 -6.02 -18.11 -0.91
CA LEU A 254 -5.79 -17.36 0.32
C LEU A 254 -6.12 -18.23 1.53
N SER A 255 -5.24 -18.23 2.53
CA SER A 255 -5.44 -18.84 3.84
C SER A 255 -4.87 -17.93 4.93
N GLU A 256 -5.62 -17.70 6.02
CA GLU A 256 -5.11 -16.98 7.20
C GLU A 256 -4.03 -17.78 7.95
N GLU A 257 -3.99 -19.11 7.78
CA GLU A 257 -2.98 -19.99 8.36
C GLU A 257 -2.25 -20.79 7.24
N PRO A 258 -1.51 -20.12 6.33
CA PRO A 258 -1.08 -20.74 5.08
C PRO A 258 -0.13 -21.93 5.29
N LYS A 259 0.71 -21.90 6.34
CA LYS A 259 1.57 -23.04 6.72
C LYS A 259 0.75 -24.25 7.15
N LYS A 260 -0.29 -24.04 7.97
CA LYS A 260 -1.15 -25.12 8.47
C LYS A 260 -1.94 -25.72 7.32
N SER A 261 -2.48 -24.88 6.44
CA SER A 261 -3.17 -25.34 5.24
C SER A 261 -2.27 -26.18 4.32
N ALA A 262 -1.02 -25.74 4.18
CA ALA A 262 0.00 -26.48 3.44
C ALA A 262 0.32 -27.84 4.06
N SER A 263 0.44 -27.92 5.39
CA SER A 263 0.69 -29.18 6.10
C SER A 263 -0.46 -30.18 5.93
N ILE A 264 -1.70 -29.73 6.12
CA ILE A 264 -2.90 -30.58 5.94
C ILE A 264 -2.99 -31.13 4.51
N LEU A 265 -2.65 -30.30 3.51
CA LEU A 265 -2.63 -30.76 2.12
C LEU A 265 -1.55 -31.82 1.88
N ILE A 266 -0.35 -31.64 2.43
CA ILE A 266 0.75 -32.60 2.28
C ILE A 266 0.40 -33.94 2.94
N GLU A 267 -0.15 -33.92 4.15
CA GLU A 267 -0.61 -35.15 4.83
C GLU A 267 -1.63 -35.89 3.97
N ARG A 268 -2.62 -35.17 3.43
CA ARG A 268 -3.62 -35.78 2.55
C ARG A 268 -3.03 -36.34 1.26
N LEU A 269 -2.04 -35.66 0.68
CA LEU A 269 -1.34 -36.14 -0.52
C LEU A 269 -0.55 -37.42 -0.23
N HIS A 270 0.06 -37.53 0.95
CA HIS A 270 0.78 -38.73 1.38
C HIS A 270 -0.17 -39.92 1.54
N ASP A 271 -1.32 -39.71 2.18
CA ASP A 271 -2.39 -40.73 2.31
C ASP A 271 -2.85 -41.25 0.95
N ASP A 272 -2.95 -40.37 -0.04
CA ASP A 272 -3.36 -40.71 -1.41
C ASP A 272 -2.22 -41.29 -2.28
N GLY A 273 -1.01 -41.46 -1.71
CA GLY A 273 0.14 -42.14 -2.32
C GLY A 273 1.20 -41.23 -2.94
N TYR A 274 1.03 -39.89 -2.88
CA TYR A 274 1.99 -38.92 -3.41
C TYR A 274 3.08 -38.60 -2.38
N LYS A 275 4.10 -39.46 -2.27
CA LYS A 275 5.13 -39.33 -1.22
C LYS A 275 6.18 -38.23 -1.48
N ASN A 276 6.44 -37.90 -2.75
CA ASN A 276 7.46 -36.92 -3.13
C ASN A 276 6.89 -35.50 -3.15
N THR A 277 6.65 -34.94 -1.97
CA THR A 277 6.14 -33.58 -1.79
C THR A 277 7.20 -32.65 -1.19
N LYS A 278 7.21 -31.37 -1.58
CA LYS A 278 8.02 -30.33 -0.93
C LYS A 278 7.16 -29.11 -0.60
N MET A 279 7.36 -28.56 0.59
CA MET A 279 6.84 -27.25 1.00
C MET A 279 7.97 -26.22 0.91
N ILE A 280 7.76 -25.13 0.19
CA ILE A 280 8.73 -24.04 0.02
C ILE A 280 8.11 -22.76 0.55
N LEU A 281 8.77 -22.10 1.50
CA LEU A 281 8.37 -20.80 2.01
C LEU A 281 8.94 -19.69 1.11
N HIS A 282 8.09 -18.75 0.74
CA HIS A 282 8.44 -17.50 0.07
C HIS A 282 8.07 -16.34 1.01
N GLU A 283 9.07 -15.56 1.43
CA GLU A 283 8.86 -14.35 2.24
C GLU A 283 8.16 -13.24 1.42
N GLU A 284 7.53 -12.31 2.12
CA GLU A 284 6.88 -11.16 1.49
C GLU A 284 7.87 -10.24 0.74
N ILE A 285 7.36 -9.55 -0.28
CA ILE A 285 8.13 -8.53 -1.03
C ILE A 285 7.42 -7.18 -0.89
N GLY A 286 7.87 -6.42 0.10
CA GLY A 286 7.19 -5.18 0.50
C GLY A 286 5.74 -5.44 0.89
N GLU A 287 4.87 -4.46 0.70
CA GLU A 287 3.45 -4.56 1.06
C GLU A 287 2.57 -5.18 -0.04
N ILE A 288 3.17 -5.61 -1.15
CA ILE A 288 2.45 -5.96 -2.39
C ILE A 288 2.37 -7.48 -2.59
N ILE A 289 3.46 -8.20 -2.31
CA ILE A 289 3.52 -9.65 -2.49
C ILE A 289 3.50 -10.30 -1.11
N PRO A 290 2.43 -11.02 -0.74
CA PRO A 290 2.36 -11.64 0.58
C PRO A 290 3.33 -12.79 0.72
N LYS A 291 3.65 -13.08 1.97
CA LYS A 291 4.22 -14.35 2.38
C LYS A 291 3.34 -15.50 1.92
N HIS A 292 3.95 -16.56 1.40
CA HIS A 292 3.21 -17.69 0.88
C HIS A 292 4.01 -18.99 0.88
N TYR A 293 3.27 -20.10 0.81
CA TYR A 293 3.82 -21.44 0.73
C TYR A 293 3.53 -22.06 -0.63
N GLU A 294 4.57 -22.54 -1.29
CA GLU A 294 4.49 -23.31 -2.53
C GLU A 294 4.56 -24.80 -2.20
N ILE A 295 3.63 -25.57 -2.74
CA ILE A 295 3.61 -27.03 -2.64
C ILE A 295 4.00 -27.62 -3.98
N LYS A 296 5.05 -28.45 -3.97
CA LYS A 296 5.50 -29.22 -5.12
C LYS A 296 5.22 -30.69 -4.93
N VAL A 297 4.74 -31.35 -5.99
CA VAL A 297 4.64 -32.82 -6.09
C VAL A 297 5.50 -33.25 -7.27
N ASN A 298 6.42 -34.19 -7.07
CA ASN A 298 7.36 -34.62 -8.12
C ASN A 298 8.09 -33.44 -8.80
N ASN A 299 8.51 -32.46 -8.00
CA ASN A 299 9.19 -31.23 -8.43
C ASN A 299 8.34 -30.27 -9.30
N LYS A 300 7.04 -30.54 -9.47
CA LYS A 300 6.08 -29.65 -10.13
C LYS A 300 5.28 -28.88 -9.10
N SER A 301 5.21 -27.56 -9.23
CA SER A 301 4.40 -26.69 -8.37
C SER A 301 2.92 -26.96 -8.65
N ILE A 302 2.14 -27.25 -7.61
CA ILE A 302 0.70 -27.56 -7.75
C ILE A 302 -0.19 -26.52 -7.07
N VAL A 303 0.28 -25.94 -5.96
CA VAL A 303 -0.49 -24.98 -5.15
C VAL A 303 0.42 -23.91 -4.61
N PHE A 304 -0.06 -22.67 -4.63
CA PHE A 304 0.48 -21.56 -3.87
C PHE A 304 -0.58 -21.08 -2.86
N ILE A 305 -0.23 -21.09 -1.58
CA ILE A 305 -1.12 -20.71 -0.46
C ILE A 305 -0.59 -19.41 0.13
N TYR A 306 -1.32 -18.32 -0.10
CA TYR A 306 -0.92 -16.96 0.26
C TYR A 306 -1.60 -16.51 1.56
N GLU A 307 -0.85 -15.80 2.39
CA GLU A 307 -1.40 -15.05 3.50
C GLU A 307 -2.14 -13.81 2.98
N PRO A 308 -3.38 -13.53 3.41
CA PRO A 308 -4.09 -12.33 2.98
C PRO A 308 -3.45 -11.07 3.59
N ILE A 309 -3.14 -10.07 2.74
CA ILE A 309 -2.60 -8.77 3.18
C ILE A 309 -3.67 -7.80 3.71
N ALA A 310 -4.94 -8.13 3.49
CA ALA A 310 -6.11 -7.35 3.88
C ALA A 310 -7.36 -8.27 3.89
N CYS A 311 -8.52 -7.73 4.29
CA CYS A 311 -9.78 -8.45 4.09
C CYS A 311 -10.20 -8.35 2.61
N HIS A 312 -9.98 -9.42 1.84
CA HIS A 312 -10.27 -9.45 0.40
C HIS A 312 -11.63 -10.07 0.08
N SER A 313 -12.39 -9.40 -0.76
CA SER A 313 -13.74 -9.81 -1.14
C SER A 313 -13.77 -11.13 -1.90
N TYR A 314 -14.76 -11.96 -1.58
CA TYR A 314 -15.03 -13.22 -2.26
C TYR A 314 -16.53 -13.50 -2.35
N ASN A 315 -16.86 -14.48 -3.19
CA ASN A 315 -18.21 -15.00 -3.39
C ASN A 315 -18.27 -16.47 -2.96
N LYS A 316 -19.35 -16.83 -2.29
CA LYS A 316 -19.69 -18.23 -1.99
C LYS A 316 -20.56 -18.77 -3.10
N ILE A 317 -20.17 -19.91 -3.67
CA ILE A 317 -20.97 -20.61 -4.68
C ILE A 317 -21.14 -22.08 -4.30
N LYS A 318 -22.26 -22.67 -4.69
CA LYS A 318 -22.53 -24.10 -4.49
C LYS A 318 -22.15 -24.89 -5.73
N ILE A 319 -21.30 -25.90 -5.57
CA ILE A 319 -20.91 -26.84 -6.64
C ILE A 319 -21.18 -28.25 -6.12
N GLY A 320 -22.21 -28.90 -6.66
CA GLY A 320 -22.76 -30.11 -6.05
C GLY A 320 -23.24 -29.82 -4.63
N ASP A 321 -22.77 -30.59 -3.66
CA ASP A 321 -23.09 -30.40 -2.23
C ASP A 321 -22.07 -29.54 -1.47
N LYS A 322 -21.01 -29.09 -2.14
CA LYS A 322 -19.94 -28.31 -1.51
C LYS A 322 -20.15 -26.81 -1.70
N GLU A 323 -19.87 -26.04 -0.65
CA GLU A 323 -19.71 -24.59 -0.71
C GLU A 323 -18.26 -24.27 -1.06
N VAL A 324 -18.05 -23.40 -2.05
CA VAL A 324 -16.73 -23.01 -2.54
C VAL A 324 -16.58 -21.50 -2.45
N ASN A 325 -15.50 -21.05 -1.82
CA ASN A 325 -15.15 -19.64 -1.70
C ASN A 325 -14.29 -19.22 -2.90
N VAL A 326 -14.80 -18.33 -3.75
CA VAL A 326 -14.11 -17.88 -4.96
C VAL A 326 -13.91 -16.36 -4.88
N ALA A 327 -12.67 -15.91 -4.99
CA ALA A 327 -12.34 -14.49 -5.00
C ALA A 327 -13.15 -13.75 -6.07
N THR A 328 -13.56 -12.52 -5.76
CA THR A 328 -14.13 -11.62 -6.77
C THR A 328 -13.08 -11.35 -7.84
N ILE A 329 -13.52 -10.93 -9.03
CA ILE A 329 -12.57 -10.60 -10.09
C ILE A 329 -11.67 -9.42 -9.68
N GLU A 330 -12.19 -8.45 -8.93
CA GLU A 330 -11.39 -7.37 -8.36
C GLU A 330 -10.25 -7.90 -7.48
N THR A 331 -10.53 -8.84 -6.58
CA THR A 331 -9.50 -9.52 -5.78
C THR A 331 -8.49 -10.25 -6.69
N ILE A 332 -8.94 -11.03 -7.68
CA ILE A 332 -8.00 -11.75 -8.57
C ILE A 332 -7.09 -10.76 -9.32
N LEU A 333 -7.65 -9.67 -9.84
CA LEU A 333 -6.90 -8.66 -10.58
C LEU A 333 -5.92 -7.89 -9.69
N SER A 334 -6.24 -7.65 -8.41
CA SER A 334 -5.27 -7.02 -7.50
C SER A 334 -4.04 -7.90 -7.31
N PHE A 335 -4.21 -9.21 -7.09
CA PHE A 335 -3.08 -10.14 -6.94
C PHE A 335 -2.33 -10.37 -8.25
N TYR A 336 -3.02 -10.65 -9.35
CA TYR A 336 -2.35 -11.01 -10.60
C TYR A 336 -1.56 -9.84 -11.20
N LEU A 337 -2.09 -8.62 -11.13
CA LEU A 337 -1.36 -7.42 -11.56
C LEU A 337 -0.22 -7.08 -10.59
N ALA A 338 -0.32 -7.40 -9.30
CA ALA A 338 0.80 -7.30 -8.37
C ALA A 338 1.93 -8.28 -8.74
N PHE A 339 1.58 -9.54 -9.03
CA PHE A 339 2.54 -10.60 -9.38
C PHE A 339 3.32 -10.31 -10.66
N VAL A 340 2.73 -9.58 -11.61
CA VAL A 340 3.40 -9.07 -12.81
C VAL A 340 4.65 -8.23 -12.49
N TYR A 341 4.67 -7.56 -11.34
CA TYR A 341 5.77 -6.71 -10.91
C TYR A 341 6.72 -7.35 -9.89
N ALA A 342 6.36 -8.51 -9.31
CA ALA A 342 7.21 -9.24 -8.37
C ALA A 342 8.54 -9.71 -8.99
N ASN A 343 8.56 -9.96 -10.31
CA ASN A 343 9.72 -10.44 -11.06
C ASN A 343 10.29 -11.77 -10.53
N GLU A 344 9.42 -12.64 -9.99
CA GLU A 344 9.78 -13.98 -9.53
C GLU A 344 9.69 -15.02 -10.67
N ARG A 345 10.54 -16.05 -10.63
CA ARG A 345 10.70 -17.01 -11.74
C ARG A 345 9.44 -17.82 -12.04
N HIS A 346 8.62 -18.11 -11.02
CA HIS A 346 7.36 -18.84 -11.17
C HIS A 346 6.25 -17.99 -11.79
N TYR A 347 6.34 -16.65 -11.69
CA TYR A 347 5.37 -15.74 -12.29
C TYR A 347 5.70 -15.46 -13.76
N ASN A 348 4.96 -16.12 -14.66
CA ASN A 348 5.01 -15.79 -16.08
C ASN A 348 4.18 -14.52 -16.34
N ARG A 349 4.86 -13.40 -16.60
CA ARG A 349 4.23 -12.10 -16.86
C ARG A 349 3.18 -12.14 -17.97
N ASN A 350 3.46 -12.77 -19.11
CA ASN A 350 2.51 -12.82 -20.23
C ASN A 350 1.26 -13.63 -19.85
N ARG A 351 1.43 -14.76 -19.16
CA ARG A 351 0.32 -15.57 -18.64
C ARG A 351 -0.57 -14.77 -17.68
N LEU A 352 0.02 -14.09 -16.70
CA LEU A 352 -0.71 -13.28 -15.74
C LEU A 352 -1.50 -12.15 -16.41
N LEU A 353 -0.89 -11.45 -17.37
CA LEU A 353 -1.57 -10.39 -18.13
C LEU A 353 -2.69 -10.93 -19.01
N CYS A 354 -2.51 -12.09 -19.65
CA CYS A 354 -3.56 -12.74 -20.45
C CYS A 354 -4.76 -13.15 -19.59
N ILE A 355 -4.53 -13.80 -18.44
CA ILE A 355 -5.63 -14.16 -17.53
C ILE A 355 -6.32 -12.90 -17.00
N SER A 356 -5.54 -11.88 -16.62
CA SER A 356 -6.08 -10.60 -16.18
C SER A 356 -6.96 -9.95 -17.26
N LYS A 357 -6.60 -10.07 -18.54
CA LYS A 357 -7.40 -9.56 -19.66
C LYS A 357 -8.71 -10.31 -19.84
N TYR A 358 -8.68 -11.64 -19.79
CA TYR A 358 -9.90 -12.43 -19.92
C TYR A 358 -10.88 -12.13 -18.77
N LEU A 359 -10.36 -12.08 -17.53
CA LEU A 359 -11.15 -11.72 -16.36
C LEU A 359 -11.67 -10.28 -16.42
N PHE A 360 -10.86 -9.34 -16.91
CA PHE A 360 -11.28 -7.98 -17.16
C PHE A 360 -12.45 -7.94 -18.15
N ASP A 361 -12.37 -8.67 -19.27
CA ASP A 361 -13.45 -8.72 -20.24
C ASP A 361 -14.74 -9.34 -19.68
N VAL A 362 -14.61 -10.32 -18.77
CA VAL A 362 -15.75 -10.86 -18.03
C VAL A 362 -16.41 -9.77 -17.18
N ILE A 363 -15.66 -8.95 -16.43
CA ILE A 363 -16.22 -7.79 -15.72
C ILE A 363 -16.94 -6.87 -16.71
N GLU A 364 -16.27 -6.49 -17.79
CA GLU A 364 -16.77 -5.49 -18.74
C GLU A 364 -18.09 -5.91 -19.40
N LYS A 365 -18.20 -7.18 -19.80
CA LYS A 365 -19.43 -7.75 -20.39
C LYS A 365 -20.56 -7.90 -19.36
N ASN A 366 -20.22 -8.07 -18.08
CA ASN A 366 -21.17 -8.41 -17.02
C ASN A 366 -21.26 -7.34 -15.93
N ARG A 367 -20.94 -6.08 -16.24
CA ARG A 367 -20.80 -5.00 -15.24
C ARG A 367 -22.01 -4.84 -14.29
N LEU A 368 -23.21 -5.12 -14.78
CA LEU A 368 -24.48 -5.00 -14.04
C LEU A 368 -24.99 -6.34 -13.46
N GLN A 369 -24.32 -7.45 -13.74
CA GLN A 369 -24.64 -8.73 -13.11
C GLN A 369 -24.13 -8.68 -11.67
N ASN A 370 -25.05 -8.76 -10.70
CA ASN A 370 -24.71 -8.71 -9.28
C ASN A 370 -25.20 -9.94 -8.51
N LYS A 371 -24.93 -11.13 -9.05
CA LYS A 371 -25.41 -12.41 -8.48
C LYS A 371 -24.40 -13.55 -8.64
N GLY A 372 -24.45 -14.49 -7.70
CA GLY A 372 -23.61 -15.70 -7.72
C GLY A 372 -22.12 -15.36 -7.85
N LEU A 373 -21.43 -16.09 -8.73
CA LEU A 373 -20.00 -15.88 -8.99
C LEU A 373 -19.67 -14.47 -9.52
N LEU A 374 -20.59 -13.85 -10.25
CA LEU A 374 -20.42 -12.51 -10.83
C LEU A 374 -20.83 -11.39 -9.87
N LYS A 375 -21.18 -11.70 -8.61
CA LYS A 375 -21.50 -10.66 -7.62
C LYS A 375 -20.25 -9.79 -7.40
N ARG A 376 -20.40 -8.48 -7.61
CA ARG A 376 -19.31 -7.50 -7.48
C ARG A 376 -19.49 -6.72 -6.18
N PHE A 377 -18.41 -6.13 -5.70
CA PHE A 377 -18.43 -5.32 -4.46
C PHE A 377 -19.04 -6.10 -3.28
N SER A 378 -18.67 -7.39 -3.18
CA SER A 378 -19.15 -8.26 -2.11
C SER A 378 -18.63 -7.75 -0.76
N ILE A 379 -19.54 -7.67 0.22
CA ILE A 379 -19.21 -7.35 1.61
C ILE A 379 -18.52 -8.52 2.32
N ASN A 380 -18.67 -9.75 1.81
CA ASN A 380 -18.00 -10.90 2.38
C ASN A 380 -16.52 -10.84 1.97
N CYS A 381 -15.63 -10.85 2.96
CA CYS A 381 -14.19 -10.86 2.73
C CYS A 381 -13.46 -11.84 3.64
N TYR A 382 -12.22 -12.14 3.26
CA TYR A 382 -11.35 -13.13 3.90
C TYR A 382 -9.99 -12.49 4.21
N GLY A 383 -9.48 -12.70 5.43
CA GLY A 383 -8.33 -11.98 5.98
C GLY A 383 -8.74 -10.86 6.93
N LYS A 384 -7.75 -10.18 7.51
CA LYS A 384 -7.97 -9.05 8.43
C LYS A 384 -7.62 -7.73 7.73
N GLN A 385 -8.55 -6.77 7.74
CA GLN A 385 -8.24 -5.40 7.35
C GLN A 385 -7.65 -4.63 8.54
N GLN A 386 -6.48 -4.02 8.33
CA GLN A 386 -5.88 -3.15 9.34
C GLN A 386 -6.70 -1.85 9.45
N THR A 387 -7.13 -1.52 10.68
CA THR A 387 -7.85 -0.28 11.00
C THR A 387 -6.89 0.85 11.35
N LEU A 388 -7.39 2.10 11.41
CA LEU A 388 -6.57 3.22 11.90
C LEU A 388 -6.16 3.03 13.36
N GLU A 389 -7.02 2.39 14.16
CA GLU A 389 -6.77 2.01 15.54
C GLU A 389 -5.65 0.99 15.63
N ASP A 390 -5.66 -0.05 14.78
CA ASP A 390 -4.58 -1.03 14.69
C ASP A 390 -3.24 -0.34 14.34
N ILE A 391 -3.22 0.54 13.34
CA ILE A 391 -2.01 1.29 12.94
C ILE A 391 -1.48 2.15 14.09
N ARG A 392 -2.37 2.86 14.79
CA ARG A 392 -1.99 3.69 15.96
C ARG A 392 -1.46 2.83 17.11
N SER A 393 -2.10 1.69 17.36
CA SER A 393 -1.67 0.73 18.38
C SER A 393 -0.28 0.16 18.06
N GLU A 394 -0.05 -0.23 16.81
CA GLU A 394 1.24 -0.71 16.33
C GLU A 394 2.33 0.36 16.48
N LYS A 395 2.06 1.60 16.08
CA LYS A 395 2.96 2.73 16.31
C LYS A 395 3.27 2.93 17.80
N ALA A 396 2.27 2.88 18.67
CA ALA A 396 2.49 3.04 20.10
C ALA A 396 3.37 1.92 20.67
N ASN A 397 3.18 0.68 20.22
CA ASN A 397 3.98 -0.47 20.63
C ASN A 397 5.43 -0.35 20.14
N MET A 398 5.64 0.06 18.89
CA MET A 398 6.99 0.28 18.35
C MET A 398 7.71 1.42 19.09
N PHE A 399 6.99 2.48 19.47
CA PHE A 399 7.57 3.55 20.28
C PHE A 399 8.05 3.05 21.65
N LYS A 400 7.23 2.24 22.35
CA LYS A 400 7.60 1.62 23.63
C LYS A 400 8.82 0.71 23.47
N LYS A 401 8.82 -0.15 22.44
CA LYS A 401 9.92 -1.07 22.14
C LYS A 401 11.24 -0.32 21.95
N PHE A 402 11.25 0.76 21.18
CA PHE A 402 12.47 1.56 20.97
C PHE A 402 12.90 2.32 22.22
N ALA A 403 11.96 2.79 23.04
CA ALA A 403 12.28 3.44 24.31
C ALA A 403 12.93 2.45 25.30
N GLU A 404 12.40 1.23 25.40
CA GLU A 404 12.93 0.15 26.24
C GLU A 404 14.32 -0.30 25.78
N SER A 405 14.51 -0.46 24.46
CA SER A 405 15.80 -0.83 23.89
C SER A 405 16.81 0.32 23.79
N LYS A 406 16.42 1.54 24.18
CA LYS A 406 17.20 2.78 23.99
C LYS A 406 17.75 2.92 22.57
N ALA A 407 16.90 2.63 21.58
CA ALA A 407 17.29 2.69 20.18
C ALA A 407 17.71 4.11 19.80
N ASP A 408 18.76 4.21 18.98
CA ASP A 408 19.18 5.49 18.42
C ASP A 408 18.13 6.00 17.43
N VAL A 409 17.67 7.23 17.67
CA VAL A 409 16.70 7.95 16.82
C VAL A 409 17.24 8.26 15.42
N GLY A 410 18.56 8.20 15.25
CA GLY A 410 19.25 8.29 13.97
C GLY A 410 19.07 7.05 13.07
N THR A 411 18.68 5.91 13.65
CA THR A 411 18.59 4.64 12.89
C THR A 411 17.47 4.67 11.85
N LYS A 412 17.71 3.99 10.73
CA LYS A 412 16.73 3.85 9.65
C LYS A 412 15.42 3.24 10.15
N GLU A 413 15.50 2.24 11.03
CA GLU A 413 14.33 1.56 11.58
C GLU A 413 13.46 2.53 12.40
N TYR A 414 14.06 3.29 13.33
CA TYR A 414 13.33 4.29 14.12
C TYR A 414 12.71 5.36 13.23
N GLN A 415 13.48 5.88 12.28
CA GLN A 415 13.02 6.94 11.36
C GLN A 415 11.88 6.46 10.47
N MET A 416 11.84 5.18 10.10
CA MET A 416 10.72 4.64 9.32
C MET A 416 9.37 4.77 10.02
N TRP A 417 9.39 4.74 11.35
CA TRP A 417 8.19 4.88 12.18
C TRP A 417 7.91 6.31 12.63
N PHE A 418 8.97 7.05 12.98
CA PHE A 418 8.88 8.28 13.77
C PHE A 418 9.75 9.43 13.25
N LEU A 419 10.15 9.43 11.97
CA LEU A 419 10.89 10.56 11.40
C LEU A 419 10.17 11.87 11.73
N LYS A 420 10.94 12.82 12.24
CA LYS A 420 10.57 14.21 12.43
C LYS A 420 11.79 15.07 12.19
N TYR A 421 11.83 15.69 11.03
CA TYR A 421 12.97 16.43 10.53
C TYR A 421 12.55 17.85 10.15
N SER A 422 13.32 18.83 10.59
CA SER A 422 13.12 20.24 10.23
C SER A 422 14.50 20.89 10.04
N PRO A 423 14.87 21.26 8.81
CA PRO A 423 16.19 21.79 8.49
C PRO A 423 16.61 22.97 9.39
N HIS A 424 15.66 23.86 9.69
CA HIS A 424 15.89 25.01 10.56
C HIS A 424 16.34 24.64 12.00
N LYS A 425 15.83 23.52 12.53
CA LYS A 425 16.21 23.04 13.86
C LYS A 425 17.58 22.37 13.84
N GLU A 426 17.91 21.68 12.76
CA GLU A 426 19.21 21.03 12.61
C GLU A 426 20.33 22.07 12.41
N SER A 427 20.11 23.10 11.58
CA SER A 427 21.09 24.19 11.40
C SER A 427 21.39 24.94 12.71
N LYS A 428 20.41 25.07 13.60
CA LYS A 428 20.59 25.67 14.94
C LYS A 428 21.37 24.77 15.91
N LYS A 429 21.35 23.45 15.72
CA LYS A 429 22.16 22.52 16.54
C LYS A 429 23.62 22.56 16.09
N GLU A 430 23.88 22.58 14.78
CA GLU A 430 25.23 22.70 14.22
C GLU A 430 25.91 24.01 14.63
N GLY A 431 25.17 25.13 14.63
CA GLY A 431 25.68 26.43 15.09
C GLY A 431 25.93 26.54 16.61
N LYS A 432 25.46 25.57 17.42
CA LYS A 432 25.78 25.50 18.86
C LYS A 432 27.02 24.67 19.18
N GLN A 433 27.46 23.80 18.27
CA GLN A 433 28.68 23.00 18.45
C GLN A 433 29.97 23.76 18.08
N THR A 434 29.87 24.94 17.48
CA THR A 434 31.02 25.75 17.02
C THR A 434 31.34 26.96 17.90
N LYS A 435 30.76 27.07 19.10
CA LYS A 435 31.19 28.04 20.12
C LYS A 435 32.06 27.35 21.16
N ASP A 436 33.24 26.89 20.73
CA ASP A 436 34.34 26.68 21.67
C ASP A 436 34.80 28.06 22.17
N GLU A 437 34.98 28.13 23.48
CA GLU A 437 35.30 29.32 24.25
C GLU A 437 36.67 29.87 23.84
N ASP A 438 36.69 31.10 23.30
CA ASP A 438 37.91 31.91 23.30
C ASP A 438 38.31 32.16 24.76
N VAL A 439 39.40 31.50 25.17
CA VAL A 439 40.04 31.62 26.48
C VAL A 439 40.59 33.04 26.63
N LEU A 440 39.88 33.89 27.37
CA LEU A 440 40.46 35.08 27.97
C LEU A 440 41.21 34.68 29.25
N GLU A 441 42.53 34.60 29.15
CA GLU A 441 43.43 34.44 30.30
C GLU A 441 43.28 35.63 31.27
N GLN A 442 43.02 35.35 32.54
CA GLN A 442 43.36 36.25 33.65
C GLN A 442 44.03 35.49 34.81
N PRO A 443 44.94 36.16 35.55
CA PRO A 443 46.05 35.49 36.23
C PRO A 443 45.72 34.98 37.64
N LYS A 444 46.40 33.88 37.99
CA LYS A 444 46.33 33.16 39.26
C LYS A 444 46.54 34.05 40.50
N LYS A 445 45.65 33.92 41.50
CA LYS A 445 45.96 34.24 42.91
C LYS A 445 45.70 33.05 43.85
N LYS A 446 46.61 32.99 44.83
CA LYS A 446 46.99 31.86 45.68
C LYS A 446 45.95 31.46 46.74
N THR A 447 45.92 30.15 47.00
CA THR A 447 45.31 29.46 48.15
C THR A 447 45.76 29.97 49.52
N ILE A 448 44.81 30.08 50.46
CA ILE A 448 45.04 29.99 51.91
C ILE A 448 44.05 28.98 52.50
N ARG A 449 44.56 28.12 53.39
CA ARG A 449 43.90 26.96 54.01
C ARG A 449 43.30 27.30 55.39
N LYS A 450 42.12 26.73 55.64
CA LYS A 450 41.55 26.12 56.88
C LYS A 450 41.34 26.98 58.15
N THR A 451 40.11 26.88 58.69
CA THR A 451 39.88 26.27 60.02
C THR A 451 38.45 25.72 60.14
N ARG A 452 38.30 24.78 61.08
CA ARG A 452 37.23 23.79 61.28
C ARG A 452 36.39 24.19 62.51
N ARG A 453 35.07 24.03 62.47
CA ARG A 453 34.22 23.78 63.66
C ARG A 453 32.86 23.19 63.25
N GLN A 454 32.51 22.05 63.86
CA GLN A 454 31.19 21.42 63.94
C GLN A 454 30.62 21.71 65.36
N PRO A 455 29.42 21.25 65.77
CA PRO A 455 28.17 20.92 65.05
C PRO A 455 26.92 21.49 65.79
N GLN A 456 25.69 21.39 65.21
CA GLN A 456 24.48 21.17 66.04
C GLN A 456 23.29 20.61 65.27
N LYS A 457 22.57 19.70 65.94
CA LYS A 457 21.40 18.92 65.51
C LYS A 457 20.10 19.77 65.60
N SER A 458 19.09 19.46 64.77
CA SER A 458 17.75 19.13 65.30
C SER A 458 16.78 18.59 64.22
N ASN A 459 16.22 17.42 64.56
CA ASN A 459 14.85 16.91 64.43
C ASN A 459 14.06 16.96 63.11
N THR A 460 13.89 15.74 62.56
CA THR A 460 12.63 15.09 62.13
C THR A 460 11.30 15.76 62.47
N VAL A 461 10.39 15.84 61.48
CA VAL A 461 9.00 15.32 61.55
C VAL A 461 8.55 14.84 60.17
N ALA A 462 7.93 13.66 60.13
CA ALA A 462 7.27 13.04 58.99
C ALA A 462 5.73 13.15 59.08
N ARG A 463 5.06 12.95 57.93
CA ARG A 463 3.61 12.74 57.63
C ARG A 463 3.01 13.91 56.81
N ARG A 464 2.10 13.72 55.84
CA ARG A 464 1.29 12.56 55.41
C ARG A 464 0.76 12.83 53.99
N THR A 465 0.38 11.72 53.34
CA THR A 465 -0.36 11.54 52.08
C THR A 465 -1.72 12.25 51.96
N ARG A 466 -2.11 12.60 50.71
CA ARG A 466 -3.44 12.40 50.06
C ARG A 466 -3.37 12.87 48.59
N LYS A 467 -3.45 11.94 47.61
CA LYS A 467 -4.61 11.42 46.86
C LYS A 467 -5.08 12.32 45.69
N MET A 468 -5.15 11.66 44.53
CA MET A 468 -5.67 12.07 43.22
C MET A 468 -7.03 12.78 43.25
N VAL A 469 -7.22 13.68 42.29
CA VAL A 469 -8.50 13.85 41.58
C VAL A 469 -8.19 13.99 40.09
N ALA A 470 -8.72 13.04 39.31
CA ALA A 470 -8.89 13.15 37.88
C ALA A 470 -10.14 14.00 37.60
N SER A 471 -10.10 14.83 36.56
CA SER A 471 -11.32 15.36 35.94
C SER A 471 -11.18 15.32 34.42
N ASN A 472 -12.08 14.55 33.82
CA ASN A 472 -12.43 14.52 32.41
C ASN A 472 -13.42 15.65 32.10
N ASN A 473 -13.32 16.12 30.85
CA ASN A 473 -14.31 16.78 29.96
C ASN A 473 -13.52 17.84 29.17
N TRP A 474 -13.63 17.94 27.85
CA TRP A 474 -14.86 18.29 27.12
C TRP A 474 -14.87 17.73 25.68
N LEU A 475 -16.06 17.26 25.28
CA LEU A 475 -16.58 17.17 23.91
C LEU A 475 -16.88 18.59 23.38
N VAL A 476 -16.63 18.87 22.11
CA VAL A 476 -17.57 18.84 20.96
C VAL A 476 -16.74 18.78 19.68
#